data_AF-A0A8H7DRC7-F1
#
_entry.id   AF-A0A8H7DRC7-F1
#
_cell.length_a   1.000
_cell.length_b   1.000
_cell.length_c   1.000
_cell.angle_alpha   90.00
_cell.angle_beta   90.00
_cell.angle_gamma   90.00
#
_symmetry.space_group_name_H-M   'P 1'
#
loop_
_entity.id
_entity.type
_entity.pdbx_description
1 polymer ?
#
loop_
_entity_poly.entity_id
_entity_poly.type
_entity_poly.pdbx_seq_one_letter_code
_entity_poly.pdbx_strand_id
1 'polypeptide(L)'
;MLRTGARSILSAIVRSPRNARSLTSGPLKLKDTKYTAVGVASGAGRNGQTESNGLKLQLATPKELGGTGQGENPEQLFAMGYSACFLGALQAVAARAGQKDKITNAVVNAKVHLGEPEGLGGFGIGVELEVSGAPKDLVDAAHEFCPYSRSLKYGVDVTAKVV
;
A
#
# COMPACT_ATOMS: atom_id res chain seq x y z
N MET A 1 -4.20 -6.34 43.87
CA MET A 1 -4.50 -6.82 42.50
C MET A 1 -4.94 -5.63 41.65
N LEU A 2 -4.03 -4.94 40.97
CA LEU A 2 -4.36 -3.87 40.04
C LEU A 2 -3.98 -4.32 38.62
N ARG A 3 -4.95 -4.87 37.89
CA ARG A 3 -4.88 -5.00 36.43
C ARG A 3 -5.41 -3.69 35.83
N THR A 4 -4.57 -2.67 35.75
CA THR A 4 -4.88 -1.44 35.02
C THR A 4 -4.67 -1.68 33.53
N GLY A 5 -5.78 -1.59 32.78
CA GLY A 5 -5.86 -1.94 31.37
C GLY A 5 -5.02 -1.03 30.48
N ALA A 6 -3.99 -1.61 29.86
CA ALA A 6 -3.43 -1.14 28.61
C ALA A 6 -4.47 -1.35 27.49
N ARG A 7 -5.52 -0.53 27.43
CA ARG A 7 -6.22 -0.31 26.17
C ARG A 7 -5.20 0.34 25.24
N SER A 8 -4.60 -0.48 24.37
CA SER A 8 -3.53 -0.10 23.45
C SER A 8 -3.79 1.27 22.85
N ILE A 9 -2.85 2.20 23.08
CA ILE A 9 -2.85 3.58 22.55
C ILE A 9 -3.03 3.56 21.03
N LEU A 10 -2.59 2.49 20.34
CA LEU A 10 -2.78 2.30 18.90
C LEU A 10 -4.25 2.17 18.49
N SER A 11 -5.09 1.52 19.30
CA SER A 11 -6.54 1.40 19.03
C SER A 11 -7.24 2.76 19.10
N ALA A 12 -6.71 3.72 19.86
CA ALA A 12 -7.22 5.09 19.91
C ALA A 12 -6.76 5.95 18.71
N ILE A 13 -5.57 5.69 18.17
CA ILE A 13 -4.98 6.40 17.02
C ILE A 13 -5.63 5.97 15.70
N VAL A 14 -6.01 4.70 15.61
CA VAL A 14 -6.74 4.11 14.48
C VAL A 14 -8.25 4.11 14.76
N ARG A 15 -8.76 4.97 15.65
CA ARG A 15 -10.20 5.01 15.97
C ARG A 15 -11.02 5.25 14.70
N SER A 16 -11.49 4.15 14.12
CA SER A 16 -12.74 4.11 13.39
C SER A 16 -13.82 4.63 14.36
N PRO A 17 -14.66 5.58 13.94
CA PRO A 17 -15.63 6.18 14.84
C PRO A 17 -16.48 5.07 15.46
N ARG A 18 -16.67 5.11 16.80
CA ARG A 18 -17.43 4.11 17.59
C ARG A 18 -18.90 3.95 17.16
N ASN A 19 -19.34 4.75 16.19
CA ASN A 19 -20.62 4.67 15.49
C ASN A 19 -20.39 4.61 13.97
N ALA A 20 -19.45 3.80 13.50
CA ALA A 20 -19.40 3.40 12.09
C ALA A 20 -20.59 2.46 11.83
N ARG A 21 -21.80 3.03 11.80
CA ARG A 21 -22.89 2.54 10.98
C ARG A 21 -22.25 2.15 9.67
N SER A 22 -22.28 0.85 9.36
CA SER A 22 -21.89 0.23 8.08
C SER A 22 -21.40 1.28 7.10
N LEU A 23 -20.10 1.59 7.13
CA LEU A 23 -19.51 2.51 6.16
C LEU A 23 -19.88 1.92 4.81
N THR A 24 -20.78 2.65 4.16
CA THR A 24 -21.54 2.27 2.97
C THR A 24 -20.66 1.50 2.01
N SER A 25 -21.19 0.41 1.46
CA SER A 25 -20.63 -0.50 0.44
C SER A 25 -20.25 0.18 -0.90
N GLY A 26 -19.95 1.48 -0.89
CA GLY A 26 -19.51 2.28 -2.03
C GLY A 26 -18.03 2.65 -1.95
N PRO A 27 -17.47 3.15 -3.06
CA PRO A 27 -16.05 3.48 -3.16
C PRO A 27 -15.64 4.58 -2.18
N LEU A 28 -14.38 4.55 -1.72
CA LEU A 28 -13.79 5.60 -0.90
C LEU A 28 -13.75 6.91 -1.71
N LYS A 29 -14.48 7.93 -1.25
CA LYS A 29 -14.52 9.25 -1.89
C LYS A 29 -13.71 10.27 -1.09
N LEU A 30 -12.92 11.09 -1.78
CA LEU A 30 -12.22 12.21 -1.17
C LEU A 30 -13.20 13.35 -0.91
N LYS A 31 -13.24 13.85 0.33
CA LYS A 31 -13.99 15.07 0.67
C LYS A 31 -13.24 16.33 0.20
N ASP A 32 -11.91 16.28 0.26
CA ASP A 32 -11.02 17.39 -0.07
C ASP A 32 -9.74 16.85 -0.69
N THR A 33 -9.34 17.40 -1.84
CA THR A 33 -8.18 16.97 -2.62
C THR A 33 -6.98 17.81 -2.23
N LYS A 34 -6.02 17.21 -1.51
CA LYS A 34 -4.82 17.91 -1.05
C LYS A 34 -3.69 17.97 -2.07
N TYR A 35 -3.60 16.97 -2.93
CA TYR A 35 -2.53 16.84 -3.91
C TYR A 35 -2.98 15.96 -5.09
N THR A 36 -2.52 16.30 -6.28
CA THR A 36 -2.76 15.55 -7.52
C THR A 36 -1.43 15.33 -8.22
N ALA A 37 -1.03 14.06 -8.37
CA ALA A 37 0.03 13.66 -9.30
C ALA A 37 -0.58 13.33 -10.66
N VAL A 38 0.15 13.61 -11.74
CA VAL A 38 -0.26 13.27 -13.11
C VAL A 38 0.79 12.34 -13.71
N GLY A 39 0.37 11.17 -14.17
CA GLY A 39 1.17 10.25 -14.96
C GLY A 39 0.59 10.10 -16.36
N VAL A 40 1.45 10.03 -17.38
CA VAL A 40 1.07 9.88 -18.78
C VAL A 40 1.74 8.64 -19.34
N ALA A 41 0.94 7.71 -19.86
CA ALA A 41 1.44 6.56 -20.63
C ALA A 41 1.17 6.78 -22.12
N SER A 42 2.13 6.41 -22.98
CA SER A 42 1.99 6.54 -24.44
C SER A 42 2.69 5.38 -25.17
N GLY A 43 2.34 5.20 -26.45
CA GLY A 43 2.85 4.10 -27.27
C GLY A 43 2.15 2.77 -26.99
N ALA A 44 2.91 1.67 -27.03
CA ALA A 44 2.37 0.30 -27.01
C ALA A 44 1.98 -0.22 -25.60
N GLY A 45 1.34 0.62 -24.77
CA GLY A 45 0.87 0.24 -23.44
C GLY A 45 1.98 -0.30 -22.54
N ARG A 46 1.89 -1.59 -22.17
CA ARG A 46 2.91 -2.29 -21.35
C ARG A 46 4.29 -2.43 -22.02
N ASN A 47 4.39 -2.08 -23.30
CA ASN A 47 5.65 -2.03 -24.06
C ASN A 47 5.94 -0.60 -24.59
N GLY A 48 5.25 0.41 -24.04
CA GLY A 48 5.42 1.82 -24.38
C GLY A 48 6.32 2.54 -23.39
N GLN A 49 5.90 3.73 -23.00
CA GLN A 49 6.59 4.55 -22.01
C GLN A 49 5.60 5.18 -21.02
N THR A 50 6.08 5.50 -19.83
CA THR A 50 5.31 6.29 -18.84
C THR A 50 6.15 7.45 -18.32
N GLU A 51 5.51 8.60 -18.10
CA GLU A 51 6.14 9.81 -17.61
C GLU A 51 5.32 10.47 -16.49
N SER A 52 5.99 11.00 -15.46
CA SER A 52 5.39 11.86 -14.46
C SER A 52 6.42 12.85 -13.91
N ASN A 53 6.14 14.16 -14.05
CA ASN A 53 7.00 15.23 -13.51
C ASN A 53 8.50 15.05 -13.81
N GLY A 54 8.85 14.74 -15.07
CA GLY A 54 10.24 14.53 -15.50
C GLY A 54 10.80 13.12 -15.25
N LEU A 55 10.14 12.26 -14.46
CA LEU A 55 10.46 10.84 -14.39
C LEU A 55 9.93 10.16 -15.64
N LYS A 56 10.82 9.60 -16.47
CA LYS A 56 10.48 8.88 -17.71
C LYS A 56 10.98 7.45 -17.63
N LEU A 57 10.10 6.49 -17.89
CA LEU A 57 10.42 5.06 -17.83
C LEU A 57 9.94 4.37 -19.11
N GLN A 58 10.82 3.55 -19.69
CA GLN A 58 10.44 2.61 -20.74
C GLN A 58 9.79 1.39 -20.11
N LEU A 59 8.67 0.98 -20.68
CA LEU A 59 7.92 -0.18 -20.20
C LEU A 59 8.22 -1.40 -21.06
N ALA A 60 8.30 -2.56 -20.42
CA ALA A 60 8.34 -3.83 -21.09
C ALA A 60 7.51 -4.86 -20.33
N THR A 61 6.80 -5.70 -21.09
CA THR A 61 6.12 -6.86 -20.51
C THR A 61 7.19 -7.84 -19.97
N PRO A 62 7.04 -8.37 -18.74
CA PRO A 62 7.94 -9.38 -18.18
C PRO A 62 8.04 -10.63 -19.05
N LYS A 63 9.16 -11.37 -18.93
CA LYS A 63 9.40 -12.59 -19.71
C LYS A 63 8.38 -13.67 -19.39
N GLU A 64 7.96 -13.73 -18.13
CA GLU A 64 6.95 -14.64 -17.59
C GLU A 64 5.57 -14.44 -18.24
N LEU A 65 5.33 -13.27 -18.83
CA LEU A 65 4.12 -12.92 -19.57
C LEU A 65 4.38 -12.85 -21.09
N GLY A 66 5.48 -13.44 -21.57
CA GLY A 66 5.83 -13.52 -22.99
C GLY A 66 6.45 -12.25 -23.58
N GLY A 67 6.85 -11.29 -22.75
CA GLY A 67 7.50 -10.05 -23.18
C GLY A 67 9.03 -10.11 -23.21
N THR A 68 9.65 -8.98 -23.51
CA THR A 68 11.12 -8.86 -23.60
C THR A 68 11.78 -8.76 -22.22
N GLY A 69 11.06 -8.25 -21.22
CA GLY A 69 11.59 -7.87 -19.91
C GLY A 69 12.66 -6.77 -19.96
N GLN A 70 12.81 -6.04 -21.08
CA GLN A 70 13.81 -4.99 -21.26
C GLN A 70 13.23 -3.60 -20.94
N GLY A 71 12.78 -3.41 -19.70
CA GLY A 71 12.14 -2.20 -19.22
C GLY A 71 11.43 -2.43 -17.89
N GLU A 72 10.82 -1.38 -17.35
CA GLU A 72 10.01 -1.48 -16.14
C GLU A 72 8.58 -1.97 -16.46
N ASN A 73 7.81 -2.32 -15.44
CA ASN A 73 6.42 -2.73 -15.60
C ASN A 73 5.50 -2.08 -14.55
N PRO A 74 4.19 -2.01 -14.81
CA PRO A 74 3.23 -1.42 -13.88
C PRO A 74 3.28 -2.01 -12.46
N GLU A 75 3.56 -3.30 -12.33
CA GLU A 75 3.62 -3.97 -11.02
C GLU A 75 4.82 -3.51 -10.20
N GLN A 76 5.98 -3.28 -10.82
CA GLN A 76 7.15 -2.68 -10.15
C GLN A 76 6.85 -1.25 -9.70
N LEU A 77 6.18 -0.44 -10.54
CA LEU A 77 5.79 0.93 -10.15
C LEU A 77 4.84 0.91 -8.96
N PHE A 78 3.88 -0.02 -8.97
CA PHE A 78 2.94 -0.21 -7.88
C PHE A 78 3.65 -0.68 -6.61
N ALA A 79 4.60 -1.62 -6.72
CA ALA A 79 5.39 -2.11 -5.59
C ALA A 79 6.21 -0.99 -4.93
N MET A 80 6.88 -0.16 -5.74
CA MET A 80 7.62 1.01 -5.24
C MET A 80 6.69 2.02 -4.56
N GLY A 81 5.58 2.36 -5.21
CA GLY A 81 4.58 3.30 -4.69
C GLY A 81 3.97 2.82 -3.38
N TYR A 82 3.60 1.54 -3.29
CA TYR A 82 3.00 0.97 -2.08
C TYR A 82 4.03 0.89 -0.95
N SER A 83 5.25 0.41 -1.21
CA SER A 83 6.32 0.37 -0.21
C SER A 83 6.56 1.75 0.42
N ALA A 84 6.69 2.78 -0.43
CA ALA A 84 6.89 4.16 0.03
C ALA A 84 5.66 4.70 0.80
N CYS A 85 4.45 4.45 0.31
CA CYS A 85 3.22 4.89 0.95
C CYS A 85 3.03 4.24 2.34
N PHE A 86 3.34 2.96 2.45
CA PHE A 86 3.23 2.20 3.71
C PHE A 86 4.28 2.63 4.71
N LEU A 87 5.54 2.84 4.30
CA LEU A 87 6.58 3.37 5.18
C LEU A 87 6.21 4.77 5.71
N GLY A 88 5.66 5.65 4.85
CA GLY A 88 5.15 6.95 5.28
C GLY A 88 3.98 6.83 6.27
N ALA A 89 3.08 5.88 6.05
CA ALA A 89 2.00 5.60 6.99
C ALA A 89 2.53 5.10 8.35
N LEU A 90 3.53 4.21 8.34
CA LEU A 90 4.21 3.70 9.53
C LEU A 90 4.86 4.83 10.33
N GLN A 91 5.58 5.72 9.66
CA GLN A 91 6.17 6.91 10.29
C GLN A 91 5.11 7.82 10.90
N ALA A 92 3.99 8.03 10.21
CA ALA A 92 2.90 8.86 10.71
C ALA A 92 2.22 8.26 11.96
N VAL A 93 1.94 6.96 11.98
CA VAL A 93 1.33 6.31 13.16
C VAL A 93 2.31 6.24 14.33
N ALA A 94 3.59 5.96 14.08
CA ALA A 94 4.63 5.98 15.10
C ALA A 94 4.79 7.38 15.72
N ALA A 95 4.74 8.44 14.89
CA ALA A 95 4.76 9.81 15.36
C ALA A 95 3.59 10.13 16.30
N ARG A 96 2.37 9.73 15.92
CA ARG A 96 1.16 9.93 16.74
C ARG A 96 1.17 9.14 18.03
N ALA A 97 1.87 8.00 18.05
CA ALA A 97 2.04 7.17 19.23
C ALA A 97 3.21 7.60 20.13
N GLY A 98 4.04 8.57 19.70
CA GLY A 98 5.26 8.93 20.41
C GLY A 98 6.34 7.84 20.38
N GLN A 99 6.40 7.04 19.30
CA GLN A 99 7.26 5.85 19.17
C GLN A 99 8.17 5.91 17.92
N LYS A 100 8.60 7.11 17.52
CA LYS A 100 9.44 7.29 16.32
C LYS A 100 10.80 6.59 16.43
N ASP A 101 11.31 6.46 17.64
CA ASP A 101 12.52 5.73 18.01
C ASP A 101 12.45 4.24 17.65
N LYS A 102 11.26 3.64 17.60
CA LYS A 102 11.06 2.22 17.32
C LYS A 102 11.12 1.83 15.84
N ILE A 103 11.18 2.81 14.93
CA ILE A 103 11.08 2.58 13.48
C ILE A 103 12.18 3.30 12.69
N THR A 104 13.27 3.70 13.36
CA THR A 104 14.36 4.49 12.76
C THR A 104 15.01 3.79 11.56
N ASN A 105 15.06 2.46 11.58
CA ASN A 105 15.61 1.62 10.52
C ASN A 105 14.54 0.79 9.81
N ALA A 106 13.26 1.20 9.89
CA ALA A 106 12.19 0.43 9.29
C ALA A 106 12.29 0.42 7.76
N VAL A 107 12.16 -0.76 7.17
CA VAL A 107 12.16 -0.96 5.71
C VAL A 107 10.88 -1.72 5.34
N VAL A 108 10.26 -1.32 4.23
CA VAL A 108 9.05 -1.96 3.69
C VAL A 108 9.36 -2.47 2.29
N ASN A 109 9.08 -3.75 2.06
CA ASN A 109 9.13 -4.36 0.74
C ASN A 109 7.72 -4.79 0.35
N ALA A 110 7.17 -4.24 -0.73
CA ALA A 110 5.95 -4.73 -1.34
C ALA A 110 6.29 -5.71 -2.47
N LYS A 111 5.79 -6.93 -2.37
CA LYS A 111 5.75 -7.90 -3.46
C LYS A 111 4.39 -7.78 -4.12
N VAL A 112 4.38 -7.50 -5.42
CA VAL A 112 3.14 -7.35 -6.19
C VAL A 112 3.06 -8.51 -7.17
N HIS A 113 1.95 -9.21 -7.11
CA HIS A 113 1.65 -10.38 -7.93
C HIS A 113 0.64 -9.99 -8.99
N LEU A 114 0.85 -10.43 -10.22
CA LEU A 114 -0.13 -10.34 -11.31
C LEU A 114 -0.48 -11.76 -11.75
N GLY A 115 -1.77 -12.08 -11.80
CA GLY A 115 -2.23 -13.42 -12.13
C GLY A 115 -3.72 -13.46 -12.43
N GLU A 116 -4.24 -14.65 -12.71
CA GLU A 116 -5.67 -14.84 -12.92
C GLU A 116 -6.41 -14.85 -11.56
N PRO A 117 -7.46 -14.03 -11.37
CA PRO A 117 -8.22 -14.03 -10.13
C PRO A 117 -9.24 -15.17 -10.11
N GLU A 118 -9.57 -15.66 -8.92
CA GLU A 118 -10.61 -16.69 -8.77
C GLU A 118 -11.98 -16.15 -9.20
N GLY A 119 -12.67 -16.91 -10.06
CA GLY A 119 -14.06 -16.62 -10.45
C GLY A 119 -14.26 -15.43 -11.39
N LEU A 120 -13.19 -14.83 -11.93
CA LEU A 120 -13.26 -13.73 -12.89
C LEU A 120 -12.23 -13.92 -14.00
N GLY A 121 -12.62 -13.70 -15.26
CA GLY A 121 -11.68 -13.75 -16.39
C GLY A 121 -10.75 -12.53 -16.42
N GLY A 122 -9.52 -12.73 -16.93
CA GLY A 122 -8.52 -11.67 -17.08
C GLY A 122 -7.48 -11.67 -15.95
N PHE A 123 -6.87 -10.51 -15.70
CA PHE A 123 -5.82 -10.36 -14.68
C PHE A 123 -6.34 -9.65 -13.42
N GLY A 124 -5.91 -10.13 -12.27
CA GLY A 124 -6.00 -9.49 -10.97
C GLY A 124 -4.61 -9.24 -10.38
N ILE A 125 -4.57 -8.50 -9.28
CA ILE A 125 -3.35 -8.24 -8.51
C ILE A 125 -3.47 -8.81 -7.10
N GLY A 126 -2.35 -9.21 -6.51
CA GLY A 126 -2.20 -9.55 -5.10
C GLY A 126 -0.99 -8.84 -4.51
N VAL A 127 -0.96 -8.59 -3.20
CA VAL A 127 0.17 -7.89 -2.56
C VAL A 127 0.59 -8.53 -1.25
N GLU A 128 1.90 -8.74 -1.08
CA GLU A 128 2.52 -9.04 0.21
C GLU A 128 3.43 -7.89 0.66
N LEU A 129 3.21 -7.37 1.87
CA LEU A 129 4.08 -6.38 2.49
C LEU A 129 4.94 -7.04 3.57
N GLU A 130 6.26 -6.93 3.40
CA GLU A 130 7.27 -7.37 4.36
C GLU A 130 7.90 -6.16 5.03
N VAL A 131 7.75 -6.06 6.35
CA VAL A 131 8.21 -4.91 7.12
C VAL A 131 9.26 -5.36 8.14
N SER A 132 10.48 -4.85 8.02
CA SER A 132 11.53 -5.06 9.01
C SER A 132 11.75 -3.80 9.85
N GLY A 133 12.36 -3.95 11.03
CA GLY A 133 12.73 -2.82 11.88
C GLY A 133 11.55 -2.05 12.48
N ALA A 134 10.38 -2.69 12.62
CA ALA A 134 9.19 -2.11 13.22
C ALA A 134 8.40 -3.14 14.05
N PRO A 135 7.78 -2.73 15.17
CA PRO A 135 6.95 -3.62 15.96
C PRO A 135 5.60 -3.87 15.27
N LYS A 136 5.06 -5.09 15.46
CA LYS A 136 3.84 -5.56 14.78
C LYS A 136 2.64 -4.64 14.97
N ASP A 137 2.45 -4.08 16.17
CA ASP A 137 1.35 -3.18 16.47
C ASP A 137 1.37 -1.91 15.60
N LEU A 138 2.55 -1.31 15.39
CA LEU A 138 2.71 -0.17 14.50
C LEU A 138 2.48 -0.56 13.03
N VAL A 139 2.90 -1.77 12.62
CA VAL A 139 2.62 -2.29 11.26
C VAL A 139 1.13 -2.48 11.02
N ASP A 140 0.42 -3.09 11.98
CA ASP A 140 -1.04 -3.27 11.90
C ASP A 140 -1.75 -1.90 11.81
N ALA A 141 -1.31 -0.93 12.63
CA ALA A 141 -1.84 0.43 12.60
C ALA A 141 -1.54 1.16 11.28
N ALA A 142 -0.34 0.97 10.72
CA ALA A 142 0.04 1.51 9.43
C ALA A 142 -0.82 0.94 8.30
N HIS A 143 -1.16 -0.35 8.36
CA HIS A 143 -2.00 -1.00 7.36
C HIS A 143 -3.43 -0.44 7.32
N GLU A 144 -4.01 -0.06 8.45
CA GLU A 144 -5.32 0.62 8.49
C GLU A 144 -5.23 2.12 8.13
N PHE A 145 -4.02 2.69 8.16
CA PHE A 145 -3.79 4.12 7.91
C PHE A 145 -3.35 4.42 6.46
N CYS A 146 -2.60 3.51 5.84
CA CYS A 146 -2.02 3.67 4.51
C CYS A 146 -3.10 3.86 3.43
N PRO A 147 -3.03 4.93 2.61
CA PRO A 147 -3.96 5.15 1.50
C PRO A 147 -4.09 3.97 0.54
N TYR A 148 -2.98 3.31 0.19
CA TYR A 148 -2.97 2.17 -0.73
C TYR A 148 -3.71 0.97 -0.11
N SER A 149 -3.37 0.59 1.14
CA SER A 149 -4.11 -0.47 1.86
C SER A 149 -5.60 -0.22 1.93
N ARG A 150 -6.01 1.01 2.25
CA ARG A 150 -7.42 1.39 2.36
C ARG A 150 -8.15 1.31 1.02
N SER A 151 -7.47 1.61 -0.09
CA SER A 151 -8.06 1.52 -1.43
C SER A 151 -8.25 0.08 -1.91
N LEU A 152 -7.39 -0.85 -1.45
CA LEU A 152 -7.37 -2.24 -1.88
C LEU A 152 -8.19 -3.18 -1.00
N LYS A 153 -8.57 -2.74 0.22
CA LYS A 153 -9.19 -3.53 1.30
C LYS A 153 -10.31 -4.50 0.90
N TYR A 154 -11.07 -4.21 -0.14
CA TYR A 154 -12.22 -5.03 -0.56
C TYR A 154 -12.09 -5.66 -1.96
N GLY A 155 -11.02 -5.34 -2.70
CA GLY A 155 -10.86 -5.77 -4.10
C GLY A 155 -9.62 -6.60 -4.36
N VAL A 156 -8.69 -6.68 -3.41
CA VAL A 156 -7.38 -7.30 -3.58
C VAL A 156 -6.98 -7.99 -2.27
N ASP A 157 -6.41 -9.20 -2.38
CA ASP A 157 -5.77 -9.86 -1.25
C ASP A 157 -4.45 -9.14 -0.92
N VAL A 158 -4.41 -8.53 0.26
CA VAL A 158 -3.24 -7.80 0.76
C VAL A 158 -2.86 -8.32 2.13
N THR A 159 -1.63 -8.81 2.24
CA THR A 159 -1.05 -9.21 3.52
C THR A 159 0.04 -8.23 3.97
N ALA A 160 0.17 -8.02 5.28
CA ALA A 160 1.28 -7.25 5.86
C ALA A 160 1.85 -8.01 7.06
N LYS A 161 3.15 -8.33 7.01
CA LYS A 161 3.83 -9.11 8.04
C LYS A 161 5.15 -8.46 8.44
N VAL A 162 5.52 -8.64 9.71
CA VAL A 162 6.85 -8.30 10.21
C VAL A 162 7.81 -9.42 9.81
N VAL A 163 9.00 -9.07 9.33
CA VAL A 163 10.07 -10.00 8.94
C VAL A 163 11.37 -9.74 9.68
#